data_AF-A0A142L2W5-F1
#
_entry.id   AF-A0A142L2W5-F1
#
_cell.length_a   1.000
_cell.length_b   1.000
_cell.length_c   1.000
_cell.angle_alpha   90.00
_cell.angle_beta   90.00
_cell.angle_gamma   90.00
#
_symmetry.space_group_name_H-M   'P 1'
#
loop_
_entity.id
_entity.type
_entity.pdbx_description
1 polymer ?
#
loop_
_entity_poly.entity_id
_entity_poly.type
_entity_poly.pdbx_seq_one_letter_code
_entity_poly.pdbx_strand_id
1 'polypeptide(L)'
;MDFPRYHKDIVSDLLDGKFILATDAKFIELKNSADFYGKFFKETFEFYLDIKSDYAYLISEETMEMLSRDICIFLGLLCYELDKEGKNFLEEIQYAEFEYDYIDSLLDNSSYIDLIQNNNQLKNSEARRQFFGTLNRRNIIDRSSSDKRFTFTPAYKVFMDFAKNFAKGKLNAAEAEAIEE
;
A
#
# COMPACT_ATOMS: atom_id res chain seq x y z
N MET A 1 9.52 -28.78 15.97
CA MET A 1 9.98 -27.62 15.18
C MET A 1 9.90 -26.42 16.10
N ASP A 2 11.03 -25.76 16.33
CA ASP A 2 11.04 -24.51 17.09
C ASP A 2 10.71 -23.38 16.12
N PHE A 3 9.61 -22.67 16.37
CA PHE A 3 9.22 -21.53 15.55
C PHE A 3 9.98 -20.27 16.00
N PRO A 4 10.33 -19.37 15.05
CA PRO A 4 10.94 -18.07 15.38
C PRO A 4 10.07 -17.25 16.35
N ARG A 5 10.67 -16.25 17.01
CA ARG A 5 9.92 -15.38 17.92
C ARG A 5 8.80 -14.66 17.14
N TYR A 6 7.69 -14.31 17.79
CA TYR A 6 6.56 -13.64 17.14
C TYR A 6 5.95 -14.36 15.94
N HIS A 7 6.24 -15.66 15.74
CA HIS A 7 5.84 -16.36 14.51
C HIS A 7 4.35 -16.24 14.19
N LYS A 8 3.49 -16.47 15.18
CA LYS A 8 2.04 -16.35 15.01
C LYS A 8 1.63 -14.94 14.56
N ASP A 9 2.19 -13.91 15.17
CA ASP A 9 1.84 -12.52 14.88
C ASP A 9 2.35 -12.09 13.50
N ILE A 10 3.57 -12.49 13.15
CA ILE A 10 4.16 -12.27 11.81
C ILE A 10 3.30 -12.91 10.73
N VAL A 11 2.96 -14.19 10.90
CA VAL A 11 2.15 -14.92 9.92
C VAL A 11 0.76 -14.32 9.82
N SER A 12 0.11 -14.01 10.95
CA SER A 12 -1.22 -13.39 10.94
C SER A 12 -1.21 -12.04 10.23
N ASP A 13 -0.28 -11.15 10.57
CA ASP A 13 -0.23 -9.81 9.98
C ASP A 13 0.07 -9.85 8.48
N LEU A 14 1.00 -10.71 8.05
CA LEU A 14 1.35 -10.85 6.64
C LEU A 14 0.23 -11.48 5.82
N LEU A 15 -0.42 -12.53 6.32
CA LEU A 15 -1.58 -13.15 5.64
C LEU A 15 -2.79 -12.24 5.63
N ASP A 16 -2.95 -11.40 6.65
CA ASP A 16 -3.93 -10.33 6.61
C ASP A 16 -3.59 -9.33 5.50
N GLY A 17 -2.37 -9.26 4.98
CA GLY A 17 -1.93 -8.30 3.96
C GLY A 17 -1.33 -7.02 4.54
N LYS A 18 -0.95 -7.02 5.82
CA LYS A 18 -0.27 -5.88 6.45
C LYS A 18 1.19 -5.83 6.06
N PHE A 19 1.70 -4.61 5.97
CA PHE A 19 3.13 -4.36 5.89
C PHE A 19 3.75 -4.45 7.29
N ILE A 20 4.82 -5.23 7.43
CA ILE A 20 5.65 -5.23 8.65
C ILE A 20 6.72 -4.16 8.46
N LEU A 21 6.62 -3.06 9.22
CA LEU A 21 7.53 -1.90 9.10
C LEU A 21 8.82 -2.12 9.90
N ALA A 22 9.93 -1.53 9.45
CA ALA A 22 11.23 -1.65 10.12
C ALA A 22 11.28 -1.08 11.56
N THR A 23 10.31 -0.27 11.94
CA THR A 23 10.13 0.21 13.31
C THR A 23 9.53 -0.84 14.25
N ASP A 24 8.97 -1.93 13.72
CA ASP A 24 8.41 -3.04 14.49
C ASP A 24 9.48 -4.09 14.82
N ALA A 25 9.52 -4.57 16.06
CA ALA A 25 10.43 -5.64 16.48
C ALA A 25 10.25 -6.93 15.65
N LYS A 26 9.05 -7.20 15.14
CA LYS A 26 8.75 -8.33 14.24
C LYS A 26 9.55 -8.27 12.94
N PHE A 27 9.89 -7.07 12.46
CA PHE A 27 10.67 -6.92 11.23
C PHE A 27 12.08 -7.49 11.36
N ILE A 28 12.72 -7.25 12.51
CA ILE A 28 14.07 -7.77 12.78
C ILE A 28 14.05 -9.30 12.78
N GLU A 29 13.04 -9.89 13.41
CA GLU A 29 12.89 -11.34 13.47
C GLU A 29 12.57 -11.96 12.10
N LEU A 30 11.68 -11.33 11.34
CA LEU A 30 11.38 -11.72 9.96
C LEU A 30 12.64 -11.71 9.09
N LYS A 31 13.49 -10.69 9.24
CA LYS A 31 14.75 -10.55 8.51
C LYS A 31 15.79 -11.60 8.94
N ASN A 32 15.92 -11.85 10.24
CA ASN A 32 16.86 -12.86 10.77
C ASN A 32 16.47 -14.28 10.34
N SER A 33 15.18 -14.52 10.12
CA SER A 33 14.63 -15.82 9.71
C SER A 33 14.09 -15.79 8.27
N ALA A 34 14.64 -14.94 7.39
CA ALA A 34 14.10 -14.70 6.05
C ALA A 34 13.98 -15.98 5.21
N ASP A 35 14.99 -16.85 5.25
CA ASP A 35 14.98 -18.11 4.49
C ASP A 35 13.84 -19.04 4.95
N PHE A 36 13.61 -19.11 6.27
CA PHE A 36 12.53 -19.89 6.85
C PHE A 36 11.17 -19.35 6.39
N TYR A 37 10.93 -18.04 6.55
CA TYR A 37 9.64 -17.45 6.20
C TYR A 37 9.38 -17.44 4.69
N GLY A 38 10.40 -17.14 3.88
CA GLY A 38 10.28 -17.19 2.43
C GLY A 38 9.88 -18.58 1.94
N LYS A 39 10.50 -19.63 2.46
CA LYS A 39 10.13 -21.02 2.16
C LYS A 39 8.74 -21.36 2.70
N PHE A 40 8.46 -21.00 3.95
CA PHE A 40 7.18 -21.28 4.60
C PHE A 40 6.00 -20.68 3.83
N PHE A 41 6.07 -19.40 3.46
CA PHE A 41 4.99 -18.74 2.72
C PHE A 41 4.83 -19.30 1.31
N LYS A 42 5.95 -19.59 0.62
CA LYS A 42 5.88 -20.14 -0.73
C LYS A 42 5.33 -21.57 -0.76
N GLU A 43 5.75 -22.44 0.16
CA GLU A 43 5.30 -23.83 0.19
C GLU A 43 3.90 -24.01 0.78
N THR A 44 3.47 -23.11 1.67
CA THR A 44 2.18 -23.27 2.37
C THR A 44 1.04 -22.49 1.70
N PHE A 45 1.33 -21.31 1.15
CA PHE A 45 0.32 -20.38 0.65
C PHE A 45 0.58 -19.90 -0.78
N GLU A 46 1.66 -20.38 -1.41
CA GLU A 46 2.11 -19.95 -2.74
C GLU A 46 2.45 -18.45 -2.85
N PHE A 47 2.64 -17.80 -1.70
CA PHE A 47 3.01 -16.38 -1.61
C PHE A 47 4.52 -16.19 -1.51
N TYR A 48 5.00 -15.11 -2.11
CA TYR A 48 6.40 -14.68 -2.00
C TYR A 48 6.53 -13.62 -0.92
N LEU A 49 7.50 -13.80 -0.03
CA LEU A 49 7.89 -12.78 0.93
C LEU A 49 8.91 -11.83 0.30
N ASP A 50 8.59 -10.55 0.22
CA ASP A 50 9.51 -9.50 -0.18
C ASP A 50 9.88 -8.64 1.04
N ILE A 51 11.19 -8.57 1.32
CA ILE A 51 11.75 -7.81 2.44
C ILE A 51 12.58 -6.66 1.86
N LYS A 52 12.10 -5.43 2.03
CA LYS A 52 12.83 -4.19 1.69
C LYS A 52 13.66 -3.72 2.88
N SER A 53 14.30 -2.56 2.75
CA SER A 53 15.09 -1.95 3.83
C SER A 53 14.24 -1.49 5.02
N ASP A 54 13.00 -1.10 4.75
CA ASP A 54 12.13 -0.30 5.61
C ASP A 54 10.77 -0.95 5.87
N TYR A 55 10.41 -2.00 5.13
CA TYR A 55 9.19 -2.77 5.33
C TYR A 55 9.27 -4.14 4.65
N ALA A 56 8.36 -5.04 4.99
CA ALA A 56 8.19 -6.35 4.35
C ALA A 56 6.71 -6.67 4.13
N TYR A 57 6.41 -7.47 3.11
CA TYR A 57 5.06 -7.82 2.69
C TYR A 57 5.03 -9.12 1.88
N LEU A 58 3.83 -9.66 1.66
CA LEU A 58 3.61 -10.81 0.78
C LEU A 58 3.12 -10.38 -0.59
N ILE A 59 3.50 -11.15 -1.60
CA ILE A 59 3.07 -11.01 -3.00
C ILE A 59 2.44 -12.35 -3.40
N SER A 60 1.26 -12.31 -4.01
CA SER A 60 0.65 -13.48 -4.67
C SER A 60 0.82 -13.38 -6.19
N GLU A 61 0.94 -14.53 -6.87
CA GLU A 61 0.90 -14.60 -8.35
C GLU A 61 -0.53 -14.47 -8.90
N GLU A 62 -1.52 -14.94 -8.15
CA GLU A 62 -2.93 -14.82 -8.50
C GLU A 62 -3.53 -13.60 -7.80
N THR A 63 -3.50 -12.41 -8.38
CA THR A 63 -4.35 -11.32 -7.85
C THR A 63 -4.86 -10.33 -8.91
N MET A 64 -6.17 -10.41 -9.17
CA MET A 64 -6.99 -9.24 -9.49
C MET A 64 -7.17 -8.40 -8.21
N GLU A 65 -6.09 -7.82 -7.68
CA GLU A 65 -6.15 -7.10 -6.40
C GLU A 65 -6.81 -5.72 -6.60
N MET A 66 -8.14 -5.69 -6.47
CA MET A 66 -8.93 -4.44 -6.53
C MET A 66 -8.38 -3.38 -5.57
N LEU A 67 -7.92 -3.78 -4.38
CA LEU A 67 -7.36 -2.85 -3.40
C LEU A 67 -6.05 -2.19 -3.89
N SER A 68 -5.10 -2.97 -4.40
CA SER A 68 -3.84 -2.43 -4.92
C SER A 68 -4.07 -1.47 -6.08
N ARG A 69 -5.04 -1.79 -6.97
CA ARG A 69 -5.50 -0.86 -8.00
C ARG A 69 -6.08 0.43 -7.41
N ASP A 70 -6.97 0.34 -6.44
CA ASP A 70 -7.60 1.50 -5.81
C ASP A 70 -6.56 2.39 -5.10
N ILE A 71 -5.53 1.80 -4.49
CA ILE A 71 -4.39 2.51 -3.91
C ILE A 71 -3.56 3.23 -4.98
N CYS A 72 -3.24 2.55 -6.09
CA CYS A 72 -2.53 3.17 -7.20
C CYS A 72 -3.32 4.35 -7.81
N ILE A 73 -4.65 4.20 -7.97
CA ILE A 73 -5.52 5.29 -8.44
C ILE A 73 -5.49 6.46 -7.45
N PHE A 74 -5.67 6.19 -6.16
CA PHE A 74 -5.64 7.22 -5.12
C PHE A 74 -4.31 7.97 -5.11
N LEU A 75 -3.18 7.26 -5.10
CA LEU A 75 -1.85 7.88 -5.12
C LEU A 75 -1.60 8.66 -6.40
N GLY A 76 -2.04 8.15 -7.56
CA GLY A 76 -1.94 8.85 -8.82
C GLY A 76 -2.70 10.18 -8.82
N LEU A 77 -3.93 10.18 -8.33
CA LEU A 77 -4.75 11.38 -8.16
C LEU A 77 -4.11 12.36 -7.18
N LEU A 78 -3.66 11.88 -6.02
CA LEU A 78 -3.02 12.71 -5.00
C LEU A 78 -1.76 13.38 -5.54
N CYS A 79 -0.88 12.63 -6.21
CA CYS A 79 0.32 13.19 -6.84
C CYS A 79 -0.02 14.27 -7.86
N TYR A 80 -1.01 14.02 -8.72
CA TYR A 80 -1.43 14.97 -9.74
C TYR A 80 -1.96 16.28 -9.13
N GLU A 81 -2.85 16.19 -8.15
CA GLU A 81 -3.43 17.40 -7.54
C GLU A 81 -2.40 18.17 -6.70
N LEU A 82 -1.47 17.50 -6.02
CA LEU A 82 -0.36 18.17 -5.33
C LEU A 82 0.58 18.89 -6.32
N ASP A 83 0.90 18.25 -7.45
CA ASP A 83 1.73 18.86 -8.49
C ASP A 83 1.05 20.10 -9.11
N LYS A 84 -0.28 20.06 -9.31
CA LYS A 84 -1.09 21.20 -9.77
C LYS A 84 -1.07 22.37 -8.79
N GLU A 85 -0.95 22.11 -7.49
CA GLU A 85 -0.73 23.14 -6.46
C GLU A 85 0.73 23.66 -6.43
N GLY A 86 1.62 23.11 -7.26
CA GLY A 86 3.04 23.47 -7.31
C GLY A 86 3.87 22.81 -6.20
N LYS A 87 3.36 21.76 -5.55
CA LYS A 87 4.07 21.04 -4.49
C LYS A 87 4.89 19.89 -5.05
N ASN A 88 6.02 19.60 -4.41
CA ASN A 88 6.77 18.39 -4.69
C ASN A 88 6.04 17.19 -4.05
N PHE A 89 5.21 16.50 -4.83
CA PHE A 89 4.40 15.39 -4.32
C PHE A 89 5.21 14.28 -3.65
N LEU A 90 6.48 14.06 -4.05
CA LEU A 90 7.34 13.06 -3.41
C LEU A 90 7.71 13.48 -1.98
N GLU A 91 8.03 14.76 -1.77
CA GLU A 91 8.32 15.29 -0.44
C GLU A 91 7.05 15.31 0.42
N GLU A 92 5.92 15.72 -0.15
CA GLU A 92 4.64 15.73 0.56
C GLU A 92 4.24 14.33 1.03
N ILE A 93 4.26 13.33 0.14
CA ILE A 93 3.92 11.95 0.52
C ILE A 93 4.89 11.41 1.57
N GLN A 94 6.18 11.77 1.48
CA GLN A 94 7.19 11.24 2.38
C GLN A 94 7.16 11.88 3.77
N TYR A 95 6.84 13.17 3.88
CA TYR A 95 7.08 13.94 5.10
C TYR A 95 5.86 14.70 5.63
N ALA A 96 4.83 14.93 4.82
CA ALA A 96 3.69 15.73 5.25
C ALA A 96 2.69 14.91 6.09
N GLU A 97 1.94 15.65 6.90
CA GLU A 97 0.75 15.17 7.59
C GLU A 97 -0.48 15.66 6.82
N PHE A 98 -1.32 14.74 6.36
CA PHE A 98 -2.50 15.03 5.56
C PHE A 98 -3.75 15.07 6.43
N GLU A 99 -4.53 16.13 6.29
CA GLU A 99 -5.89 16.19 6.84
C GLU A 99 -6.85 15.48 5.91
N TYR A 100 -7.71 14.62 6.45
CA TYR A 100 -8.69 13.91 5.63
C TYR A 100 -9.66 14.87 4.91
N ASP A 101 -10.04 15.98 5.53
CA ASP A 101 -10.95 16.96 4.94
C ASP A 101 -10.28 17.71 3.77
N TYR A 102 -8.95 17.90 3.85
CA TYR A 102 -8.16 18.42 2.74
C TYR A 102 -8.14 17.43 1.58
N ILE A 103 -7.91 16.13 1.84
CA ILE A 103 -7.98 15.10 0.80
C ILE A 103 -9.37 15.02 0.18
N ASP A 104 -10.43 15.13 1.00
CA ASP A 104 -11.80 15.14 0.50
C ASP A 104 -12.02 16.32 -0.46
N SER A 105 -11.57 17.52 -0.08
CA SER A 105 -11.65 18.72 -0.92
C SER A 105 -10.84 18.59 -2.21
N LEU A 106 -9.63 18.01 -2.16
CA LEU A 106 -8.81 17.76 -3.35
C LEU A 106 -9.53 16.85 -4.34
N LEU A 107 -10.06 15.72 -3.86
CA LEU A 107 -10.71 14.73 -4.73
C LEU A 107 -12.05 15.24 -5.28
N ASP A 108 -12.82 15.99 -4.49
CA ASP A 108 -14.10 16.55 -4.94
C ASP A 108 -13.93 17.66 -6.00
N ASN A 109 -12.77 18.33 -6.00
CA ASN A 109 -12.42 19.37 -6.96
C ASN A 109 -11.46 18.88 -8.06
N SER A 110 -11.19 17.58 -8.12
CA SER A 110 -10.21 17.01 -9.06
C SER A 110 -10.69 17.13 -10.50
N SER A 111 -9.73 17.29 -11.42
CA SER A 111 -9.99 17.23 -12.86
C SER A 111 -10.41 15.82 -13.34
N TYR A 112 -10.26 14.80 -12.49
CA TYR A 112 -10.62 13.41 -12.77
C TYR A 112 -11.86 12.95 -11.99
N ILE A 113 -12.81 13.85 -11.74
CA ILE A 113 -14.00 13.56 -10.93
C ILE A 113 -14.81 12.36 -11.44
N ASP A 114 -14.90 12.16 -12.75
CA ASP A 114 -15.60 11.00 -13.34
C ASP A 114 -14.94 9.68 -12.93
N LEU A 115 -13.59 9.60 -12.92
CA LEU A 115 -12.86 8.43 -12.46
C LEU A 115 -13.13 8.17 -10.97
N ILE A 116 -13.13 9.22 -10.17
CA ILE A 116 -13.35 9.16 -8.72
C ILE A 116 -14.76 8.64 -8.42
N GLN A 117 -15.78 9.17 -9.11
CA GLN A 117 -17.18 8.77 -8.91
C GLN A 117 -17.45 7.31 -9.31
N ASN A 118 -16.69 6.77 -10.27
CA ASN A 118 -16.77 5.37 -10.67
C ASN A 118 -15.92 4.43 -9.81
N ASN A 119 -15.08 4.95 -8.90
CA ASN A 119 -14.32 4.13 -7.96
C ASN A 119 -15.09 3.98 -6.62
N ASN A 120 -15.45 2.74 -6.28
CA ASN A 120 -16.25 2.46 -5.08
C ASN A 120 -15.58 2.84 -3.75
N GLN A 121 -14.24 2.91 -3.69
CA GLN A 121 -13.47 3.29 -2.50
C GLN A 121 -13.25 4.81 -2.39
N LEU A 122 -13.40 5.56 -3.50
CA LEU A 122 -13.01 6.98 -3.56
C LEU A 122 -14.17 7.94 -3.87
N LYS A 123 -15.33 7.43 -4.29
CA LYS A 123 -16.46 8.23 -4.82
C LYS A 123 -17.05 9.28 -3.88
N ASN A 124 -16.91 9.13 -2.57
CA ASN A 124 -17.42 10.09 -1.58
C ASN A 124 -16.66 9.99 -0.26
N SER A 125 -16.87 10.95 0.64
CA SER A 125 -16.17 11.02 1.93
C SER A 125 -16.33 9.75 2.76
N GLU A 126 -17.54 9.16 2.86
CA GLU A 126 -17.76 7.93 3.62
C GLU A 126 -16.92 6.76 3.09
N ALA A 127 -16.94 6.53 1.78
CA ALA A 127 -16.13 5.50 1.12
C ALA A 127 -14.63 5.74 1.38
N ARG A 128 -14.17 6.99 1.28
CA ARG A 128 -12.78 7.37 1.55
C ARG A 128 -12.38 7.08 3.00
N ARG A 129 -13.27 7.33 3.99
CA ARG A 129 -12.98 6.98 5.40
C ARG A 129 -12.79 5.49 5.60
N GLN A 130 -13.60 4.65 4.94
CA GLN A 130 -13.44 3.20 4.97
C GLN A 130 -12.13 2.78 4.29
N PHE A 131 -11.82 3.37 3.14
CA PHE A 131 -10.58 3.16 2.42
C PHE A 131 -9.35 3.51 3.28
N PHE A 132 -9.31 4.68 3.91
CA PHE A 132 -8.24 5.05 4.85
C PHE A 132 -8.18 4.14 6.08
N GLY A 133 -9.32 3.63 6.55
CA GLY A 133 -9.34 2.60 7.59
C GLY A 133 -8.66 1.31 7.16
N THR A 134 -8.81 0.92 5.90
CA THR A 134 -8.09 -0.21 5.31
C THR A 134 -6.60 0.10 5.18
N LEU A 135 -6.20 1.28 4.67
CA LEU A 135 -4.79 1.65 4.58
C LEU A 135 -4.09 1.64 5.95
N ASN A 136 -4.76 2.14 6.98
CA ASN A 136 -4.23 2.14 8.34
C ASN A 136 -4.09 0.72 8.90
N ARG A 137 -5.10 -0.13 8.74
CA ARG A 137 -5.03 -1.55 9.15
C ARG A 137 -3.92 -2.33 8.44
N ARG A 138 -3.55 -1.89 7.23
CA ARG A 138 -2.48 -2.48 6.41
C ARG A 138 -1.11 -1.88 6.71
N ASN A 139 -1.00 -0.90 7.60
CA ASN A 139 0.22 -0.13 7.87
C ASN A 139 0.77 0.62 6.64
N ILE A 140 -0.10 1.07 5.73
CA ILE A 140 0.28 1.93 4.59
C ILE A 140 0.28 3.41 5.01
N ILE A 141 -0.63 3.76 5.90
CA ILE A 141 -0.67 5.06 6.59
C ILE A 141 -0.63 4.83 8.09
N ASP A 142 -0.23 5.86 8.82
CA ASP A 142 -0.35 5.93 10.28
C ASP A 142 -1.26 7.10 10.65
N ARG A 143 -2.23 6.85 11.53
CA ARG A 143 -3.18 7.87 12.01
C ARG A 143 -2.57 8.66 13.15
N SER A 144 -2.65 9.98 13.02
CA SER A 144 -2.32 10.91 14.09
C SER A 144 -3.24 10.69 15.30
N SER A 145 -2.76 11.00 16.51
CA SER A 145 -3.51 10.86 17.76
C SER A 145 -4.83 11.65 17.81
N SER A 146 -5.03 12.58 16.88
CA SER A 146 -6.26 13.37 16.73
C SER A 146 -7.32 12.75 15.82
N ASP A 147 -7.06 11.58 15.21
CA ASP A 147 -7.92 10.86 14.25
C ASP A 147 -8.38 11.66 12.99
N LYS A 148 -7.92 12.90 12.83
CA LYS A 148 -8.24 13.76 11.68
C LYS A 148 -7.17 13.79 10.61
N ARG A 149 -6.00 13.25 10.95
CA ARG A 149 -4.78 13.38 10.17
C ARG A 149 -4.07 12.05 10.04
N PHE A 150 -3.27 11.91 8.98
CA PHE A 150 -2.43 10.75 8.77
C PHE A 150 -1.11 11.12 8.08
N THR A 151 -0.12 10.26 8.23
CA THR A 151 1.14 10.27 7.47
C THR A 151 1.26 8.98 6.70
N PHE A 152 1.94 8.98 5.55
CA PHE A 152 2.28 7.72 4.89
C PHE A 152 3.43 7.02 5.63
N THR A 153 3.35 5.69 5.72
CA THR A 153 4.49 4.86 6.12
C THR A 153 5.31 4.53 4.88
N PRO A 154 6.56 4.05 5.02
CA PRO A 154 7.37 3.69 3.86
C PRO A 154 6.74 2.64 2.92
N ALA A 155 5.71 1.91 3.35
CA ALA A 155 4.98 0.96 2.51
C ALA A 155 4.34 1.58 1.26
N TYR A 156 4.09 2.90 1.22
CA TYR A 156 3.61 3.59 0.00
C TYR A 156 4.54 3.33 -1.21
N LYS A 157 5.83 3.07 -0.96
CA LYS A 157 6.85 2.85 -1.99
C LYS A 157 6.55 1.66 -2.88
N VAL A 158 5.84 0.63 -2.40
CA VAL A 158 5.43 -0.51 -3.24
C VAL A 158 4.64 -0.04 -4.45
N PHE A 159 3.68 0.85 -4.23
CA PHE A 159 2.80 1.35 -5.27
C PHE A 159 3.55 2.34 -6.20
N MET A 160 4.49 3.12 -5.66
CA MET A 160 5.35 4.00 -6.46
C MET A 160 6.31 3.22 -7.35
N ASP A 161 6.92 2.16 -6.82
CA ASP A 161 7.81 1.29 -7.58
C ASP A 161 7.03 0.51 -8.65
N PHE A 162 5.81 0.07 -8.34
CA PHE A 162 4.90 -0.51 -9.33
C PHE A 162 4.64 0.48 -10.48
N ALA A 163 4.21 1.70 -10.20
CA ALA A 163 3.95 2.72 -11.22
C ALA A 163 5.21 3.05 -12.05
N LYS A 164 6.37 3.12 -11.40
CA LYS A 164 7.67 3.35 -12.05
C LYS A 164 8.08 2.20 -12.96
N ASN A 165 7.83 0.96 -12.55
CA ASN A 165 8.14 -0.22 -13.37
C ASN A 165 7.18 -0.34 -14.55
N PHE A 166 5.90 -0.04 -14.35
CA PHE A 166 4.90 0.07 -15.40
C PHE A 166 5.32 1.11 -16.45
N ALA A 167 5.64 2.34 -16.03
CA ALA A 167 6.06 3.42 -16.94
C ALA A 167 7.35 3.10 -17.71
N LYS A 168 8.22 2.26 -17.17
CA LYS A 168 9.47 1.82 -17.83
C LYS A 168 9.27 0.62 -18.76
N GLY A 169 8.04 0.12 -18.92
CA GLY A 169 7.77 -1.11 -19.66
C GLY A 169 8.47 -2.34 -19.08
N LYS A 170 8.80 -2.31 -17.78
CA LYS A 170 9.47 -3.41 -17.06
C LYS A 170 8.49 -4.43 -16.49
N LEU A 171 7.20 -4.16 -16.58
CA LEU A 171 6.16 -5.15 -16.39
C LEU A 171 5.98 -5.83 -17.76
N ASN A 172 6.34 -7.10 -17.86
CA ASN A 172 6.27 -7.83 -19.13
C ASN A 172 4.80 -8.10 -19.49
N ALA A 173 4.49 -8.11 -20.79
CA ALA A 173 3.14 -8.27 -21.35
C ALA A 173 2.35 -9.49 -20.85
N ALA A 174 3.00 -10.49 -20.24
CA ALA A 174 2.35 -11.65 -19.63
C ALA A 174 1.50 -11.31 -18.38
N GLU A 175 1.76 -10.19 -17.70
CA GLU A 175 0.97 -9.73 -16.54
C GLU A 175 -0.19 -8.80 -16.95
N ALA A 176 -0.18 -8.28 -18.18
CA ALA A 176 -1.23 -7.40 -18.70
C ALA A 176 -2.40 -8.16 -19.36
N GLU A 177 -2.14 -9.36 -19.90
CA GLU A 177 -3.18 -10.20 -20.53
C GLU A 177 -4.09 -10.92 -19.52
N ALA A 178 -3.72 -11.00 -18.24
CA ALA A 178 -4.54 -11.60 -17.19
C ALA A 178 -5.72 -10.73 -16.70
N ILE A 179 -5.98 -9.59 -17.35
CA ILE A 179 -7.06 -8.65 -16.99
C ILE A 179 -8.18 -8.63 -18.05
N GLU A 180 -8.02 -9.28 -19.21
CA GLU A 180 -9.02 -9.29 -20.28
C GLU A 180 -9.62 -10.66 -20.64
N GLU A 181 -9.39 -11.72 -19.86
CA GLU A 181 -10.14 -13.00 -19.97
C GLU A 181 -10.72 -13.45 -18.62
#